data_AF-A0AAV9W5G2-F1
#
_entry.id   AF-A0AAV9W5G2-F1
#
_cell.length_a   1.000
_cell.length_b   1.000
_cell.length_c   1.000
_cell.angle_alpha   90.00
_cell.angle_beta   90.00
_cell.angle_gamma   90.00
#
_symmetry.space_group_name_H-M   'P 1'
#
loop_
_entity.id
_entity.type
_entity.pdbx_description
1 polymer ?
#
loop_
_entity_poly.entity_id
_entity_poly.type
_entity_poly.pdbx_seq_one_letter_code
_entity_poly.pdbx_strand_id
1 'polypeptide(L)' 'MAFSAGTHVTFTNSTGGEEVGVVKSYSSGTYTITRKDQSTVSVAEGSVKELKVTSGQKDNCPIVGTA' A
#
# COMPACT_ATOMS: atom_id res chain seq x y z
N MET A 1 1.91 12.53 -6.11
CA MET A 1 0.46 12.68 -5.79
C MET A 1 0.28 12.13 -4.39
N ALA A 2 -0.30 12.91 -3.47
CA ALA A 2 -0.53 12.49 -2.09
C ALA A 2 -1.79 11.59 -1.99
N PHE A 3 -1.62 10.33 -1.62
CA PHE A 3 -2.76 9.43 -1.32
C PHE A 3 -3.47 9.89 -0.04
N SER A 4 -4.80 9.81 -0.06
CA SER A 4 -5.61 10.15 1.12
C SER A 4 -5.52 9.05 2.18
N ALA A 5 -5.77 9.41 3.44
CA ALA A 5 -5.92 8.41 4.49
C ALA A 5 -7.10 7.48 4.18
N GLY A 6 -6.92 6.17 4.38
CA GLY A 6 -7.88 5.13 4.00
C GLY A 6 -7.71 4.58 2.59
N THR A 7 -6.84 5.18 1.77
CA THR A 7 -6.51 4.66 0.44
C THR A 7 -5.66 3.40 0.57
N HIS A 8 -6.02 2.36 -0.17
CA HIS A 8 -5.21 1.16 -0.28
C HIS A 8 -4.08 1.41 -1.28
N VAL A 9 -2.85 1.07 -0.89
CA VAL A 9 -1.65 1.31 -1.69
C VAL A 9 -0.76 0.08 -1.67
N THR A 10 0.00 -0.10 -2.74
CA THR A 10 1.10 -1.08 -2.79
C THR A 10 2.39 -0.31 -2.60
N PHE A 11 3.27 -0.79 -1.74
CA PHE A 11 4.54 -0.14 -1.47
C PHE A 11 5.68 -1.15 -1.45
N THR A 12 6.86 -0.72 -1.86
CA THR A 12 8.07 -1.56 -1.78
C THR A 12 8.72 -1.39 -0.41
N ASN A 13 8.82 -2.47 0.35
CA ASN A 13 9.55 -2.53 1.62
C ASN A 13 11.07 -2.40 1.36
N SER A 14 11.82 -1.97 2.37
CA SER A 14 13.29 -2.01 2.42
C SER A 14 13.91 -3.37 2.05
N THR A 15 13.18 -4.48 2.17
CA THR A 15 13.62 -5.81 1.70
C THR A 15 13.45 -6.03 0.19
N GLY A 16 12.91 -5.05 -0.54
CA GLY A 16 12.61 -5.14 -1.98
C GLY A 16 11.29 -5.85 -2.30
N GLY A 17 10.56 -6.34 -1.29
CA GLY A 17 9.26 -6.95 -1.46
C GLY A 17 8.14 -5.93 -1.65
N GLU A 18 7.19 -6.22 -2.55
CA GLU A 18 5.96 -5.44 -2.69
C GLU A 18 4.94 -5.88 -1.64
N GLU A 19 4.45 -4.93 -0.84
CA GLU A 19 3.46 -5.16 0.20
C GLU A 19 2.23 -4.27 -0.04
N VAL A 20 1.06 -4.74 0.41
CA VAL A 20 -0.18 -3.96 0.39
C VAL A 20 -0.47 -3.42 1.78
N GLY A 21 -0.87 -2.16 1.85
CA GLY A 21 -1.34 -1.56 3.08
C GLY A 21 -2.32 -0.42 2.84
N VAL A 22 -2.73 0.21 3.94
CA VAL A 22 -3.66 1.33 3.93
C VAL A 22 -2.93 2.58 4.41
N VAL A 23 -3.02 3.66 3.64
CA VAL A 23 -2.43 4.95 4.03
C VAL A 23 -3.14 5.46 5.28
N LYS A 24 -2.38 5.69 6.34
CA LYS A 24 -2.86 6.27 7.60
C LYS A 24 -2.68 7.79 7.59
N SER A 25 -1.53 8.24 7.09
CA SER A 25 -1.17 9.65 7.00
C SER A 25 -0.07 9.85 5.96
N TYR A 26 0.02 11.06 5.41
CA TYR A 26 1.13 11.50 4.57
C TYR A 26 1.70 12.78 5.14
N SER A 27 3.02 12.82 5.33
CA SER A 27 3.72 14.00 5.84
C SER A 27 5.08 14.12 5.17
N SER A 28 5.38 15.31 4.65
CA SER A 28 6.72 15.67 4.15
C SER A 28 7.32 14.64 3.16
N GLY A 29 6.54 14.12 2.21
CA GLY A 29 7.02 13.14 1.23
C GLY A 29 7.09 11.69 1.73
N THR A 30 6.60 11.42 2.94
CA THR A 30 6.58 10.08 3.54
C THR A 30 5.15 9.67 3.87
N TYR A 31 4.76 8.48 3.44
CA TYR A 31 3.50 7.84 3.81
C TYR A 31 3.70 6.98 5.05
N THR A 32 2.81 7.14 6.02
CA THR A 32 2.59 6.16 7.08
C THR A 32 1.52 5.20 6.60
N ILE A 33 1.88 3.93 6.44
CA ILE A 33 1.00 2.90 5.92
C ILE A 33 0.80 1.85 7.02
N THR A 34 -0.45 1.51 7.29
CA THR A 34 -0.81 0.39 8.16
C THR A 34 -0.90 -0.87 7.29
N ARG A 35 -0.13 -1.89 7.63
CA ARG A 35 -0.15 -3.20 7.00
C ARG A 35 -1.35 -4.01 7.48
N LYS A 36 -1.61 -5.14 6.79
CA LYS A 36 -2.64 -6.11 7.19
C LYS A 36 -2.38 -6.71 8.58
N ASP A 37 -1.13 -6.86 8.99
CA ASP A 37 -0.75 -7.34 10.32
C ASP A 37 -0.90 -6.27 11.42
N GLN A 38 -1.49 -5.11 11.11
CA GLN A 38 -1.66 -3.94 11.99
C GLN A 38 -0.35 -3.21 12.34
N SER A 39 0.80 -3.63 11.82
CA SER A 39 2.03 -2.84 11.91
C SER A 39 1.94 -1.58 11.05
N THR A 40 2.57 -0.51 11.53
CA THR A 40 2.71 0.74 10.77
C THR A 40 4.13 0.86 10.24
N VAL A 41 4.24 1.26 8.98
CA VAL A 41 5.53 1.50 8.32
C VAL A 41 5.54 2.86 7.64
N SER A 42 6.74 3.44 7.60
CA SER A 42 6.99 4.71 6.94
C SER A 42 7.67 4.45 5.61
N VAL A 43 7.07 4.92 4.52
CA VAL A 43 7.55 4.67 3.16
C VAL A 43 7.62 5.98 2.39
N ALA A 44 8.74 6.23 1.72
CA ALA A 44 8.90 7.40 0.88
C ALA A 44 7.90 7.38 -0.29
N GLU A 45 7.38 8.53 -0.70
CA GLU A 45 6.33 8.60 -1.73
C GLU A 45 6.74 7.95 -3.06
N GLY A 46 8.03 7.99 -3.39
CA GLY A 46 8.56 7.36 -4.60
C GLY A 46 8.47 5.84 -4.62
N SER A 47 8.33 5.21 -3.44
CA SER A 47 8.18 3.75 -3.29
C SER A 47 6.74 3.31 -3.09
N VAL A 48 5.78 4.26 -3.08
CA VAL A 48 4.36 3.97 -2.91
C VAL A 48 3.64 4.13 -4.26
N LYS A 49 2.97 3.07 -4.67
CA LYS A 49 2.12 3.04 -5.87
C LYS A 49 0.67 2.91 -5.44
N GLU A 50 -0.23 3.61 -6.12
CA GLU A 50 -1.65 3.46 -5.86
C GLU A 50 -2.05 2.02 -6.12
N LEU A 51 -2.63 1.34 -5.13
CA LEU A 51 -3.29 0.08 -5.38
C LEU A 51 -4.63 0.45 -6.00
N LYS A 52 -4.70 0.39 -7.32
CA LYS A 52 -5.95 0.59 -8.05
C LYS A 52 -6.85 -0.61 -7.79
N VAL A 53 -7.53 -0.61 -6.65
CA VAL A 53 -8.59 -1.57 -6.35
C VAL A 53 -9.79 -1.16 -7.19
N THR A 54 -9.85 -1.67 -8.42
CA THR A 54 -11.06 -1.51 -9.24
C THR A 54 -12.20 -2.07 -8.41
N SER A 55 -13.28 -1.32 -8.26
CA SER A 55 -14.41 -1.57 -7.34
C SER A 55 -15.12 -2.93 -7.49
N GLY A 56 -14.66 -3.82 -8.39
CA GLY A 56 -15.03 -5.23 -8.49
C GLY A 56 -14.00 -6.24 -7.94
N GLN A 57 -12.89 -5.81 -7.33
CA GLN A 57 -11.83 -6.68 -6.79
C GLN A 57 -11.77 -6.76 -5.25
N LYS A 58 -12.77 -6.22 -4.54
CA LYS A 58 -12.87 -6.37 -3.08
C LYS A 58 -12.87 -7.85 -2.64
N ASP A 59 -13.35 -8.72 -3.51
CA ASP A 59 -13.43 -10.18 -3.31
C ASP A 59 -12.39 -10.97 -4.12
N ASN A 60 -11.52 -10.29 -4.88
CA ASN A 60 -10.53 -10.91 -5.75
C ASN A 60 -9.20 -10.16 -5.65
N CYS A 61 -8.61 -10.23 -4.45
CA CYS A 61 -7.17 -10.11 -4.32
C CYS A 61 -6.58 -11.32 -5.05
N PRO A 62 -5.93 -11.19 -6.22
CA PRO A 62 -5.25 -12.31 -6.82
C PRO A 62 -4.13 -12.68 -5.85
N ILE A 63 -4.38 -13.72 -5.05
CA ILE A 63 -3.32 -14.54 -4.47
C ILE A 63 -2.38 -14.85 -5.63
N VAL A 64 -1.19 -14.26 -5.57
CA VAL A 64 -0.06 -14.67 -6.41
C VAL A 64 0.04 -16.19 -6.31
N GLY A 65 -0.27 -16.86 -7.41
CA GLY A 65 -0.32 -18.32 -7.42
C GLY A 65 -1.20 -18.85 -8.53
N THR A 66 -0.79 -18.71 -9.78
CA THR A 66 -0.83 -19.82 -10.75
C THR A 66 0.11 -19.48 -11.91
N ALA A 67 1.23 -20.19 -11.97
CA ALA A 67 1.87 -20.60 -13.21
C ALA A 67 2.08 -22.11 -13.10
#